data_AF-A0A4P7UAT8-F1
#
_entry.id   AF-A0A4P7UAT8-F1
#
_cell.length_a   1.000
_cell.length_b   1.000
_cell.length_c   1.000
_cell.angle_alpha   90.00
_cell.angle_beta   90.00
_cell.angle_gamma   90.00
#
_symmetry.space_group_name_H-M   'P 1'
#
loop_
_entity.id
_entity.type
_entity.pdbx_description
1 polymer ?
#
loop_
_entity_poly.entity_id
_entity_poly.type
_entity_poly.pdbx_seq_one_letter_code
_entity_poly.pdbx_strand_id
1 'polypeptide(L)'
;MTHRSGALAMVVGSILIGSLALAVLTVTDPQAAPVEGLPDPGLFTRWGLPVARGARDLCAASTIGLLFVVAVLLPRDPRARARLAEARARGVKAASVSAGLWALASAAVFVLAYSDTAGVAVLEPSLWVRMPTYIMSVDLGQANLISTTLVVAVSLGCLVARKVDDAEIAVLLGSLSALWPVASTGHVSTDADHQQSVLLLFSHLVAVSIWFGGLAAFGLLQGHIGRYRDAVLRRYSVTAACCLAAVAMSGVLSAILRLGSWTALSSSYGALILAKAVLLLALGAIGYLHRRRLVDNAPTWTALARRRFAELAGGELLVMCVAVALGVALGGTPPPDTGVSSSPPVDRSVLNDSARGGRAALVLGRLSGPPPILHSR
;
A
#
# COMPACT_ATOMS: atom_id res chain seq x y z
N MET A 1 -11.13 -23.59 27.79
CA MET A 1 -11.67 -22.20 27.88
C MET A 1 -10.70 -21.12 27.37
N THR A 2 -9.38 -21.31 27.43
CA THR A 2 -8.35 -20.31 27.02
C THR A 2 -8.23 -20.01 25.52
N HIS A 3 -8.65 -20.93 24.63
CA HIS A 3 -8.58 -20.73 23.18
C HIS A 3 -9.68 -19.79 22.64
N ARG A 4 -10.87 -19.76 23.26
CA ARG A 4 -12.00 -18.91 22.82
C ARG A 4 -11.76 -17.44 23.14
N SER A 5 -11.15 -17.13 24.28
CA SER A 5 -10.81 -15.77 24.69
C SER A 5 -9.69 -15.15 23.85
N GLY A 6 -8.71 -15.95 23.39
CA GLY A 6 -7.67 -15.48 22.47
C GLY A 6 -8.20 -15.17 21.05
N ALA A 7 -9.10 -16.01 20.54
CA ALA A 7 -9.74 -15.77 19.24
C ALA A 7 -10.67 -14.55 19.28
N LEU A 8 -11.45 -14.38 20.36
CA LEU A 8 -12.30 -13.21 20.56
C LEU A 8 -11.48 -11.92 20.66
N ALA A 9 -10.36 -11.92 21.39
CA ALA A 9 -9.47 -10.77 21.48
C ALA A 9 -8.82 -10.40 20.14
N MET A 10 -8.44 -11.38 19.32
CA MET A 10 -7.94 -11.13 17.97
C MET A 10 -9.01 -10.57 17.04
N VAL A 11 -10.24 -11.11 17.07
CA VAL A 11 -11.35 -10.62 16.25
C VAL A 11 -11.75 -9.20 16.65
N VAL A 12 -11.89 -8.93 17.96
CA VAL A 12 -12.18 -7.60 18.49
C VAL A 12 -11.05 -6.62 18.16
N GLY A 13 -9.79 -7.06 18.27
CA GLY A 13 -8.63 -6.27 17.86
C GLY A 13 -8.64 -5.93 16.37
N SER A 14 -8.92 -6.90 15.50
CA SER A 14 -9.04 -6.68 14.05
C SER A 14 -10.19 -5.74 13.68
N ILE A 15 -11.32 -5.83 14.38
CA ILE A 15 -12.47 -4.93 14.17
C ILE A 15 -12.13 -3.50 14.62
N LEU A 16 -11.51 -3.34 15.80
CA LEU A 16 -11.03 -2.04 16.29
C LEU A 16 -10.04 -1.41 15.32
N ILE A 17 -9.05 -2.19 14.86
CA ILE A 17 -8.07 -1.78 13.86
C ILE A 17 -8.75 -1.33 12.56
N GLY A 18 -9.68 -2.13 12.04
CA GLY A 18 -10.42 -1.79 10.82
C GLY A 18 -11.28 -0.53 10.97
N SER A 19 -11.95 -0.36 12.12
CA SER A 19 -12.78 0.81 12.41
C SER A 19 -11.96 2.08 12.60
N LEU A 20 -10.78 1.99 13.23
CA LEU A 20 -9.88 3.13 13.43
C LEU A 20 -9.22 3.55 12.12
N ALA A 21 -8.80 2.59 11.29
CA ALA A 21 -8.30 2.89 9.94
C ALA A 21 -9.38 3.58 9.09
N LEU A 22 -10.64 3.13 9.17
CA LEU A 22 -11.76 3.76 8.48
C LEU A 22 -12.02 5.19 9.01
N ALA A 23 -11.97 5.40 10.33
CA ALA A 23 -12.15 6.72 10.93
C ALA A 23 -11.03 7.71 10.57
N VAL A 24 -9.79 7.24 10.42
CA VAL A 24 -8.67 8.08 9.95
C VAL A 24 -8.87 8.48 8.49
N LEU A 25 -9.39 7.57 7.66
CA LEU A 25 -9.72 7.85 6.26
C LEU A 25 -10.89 8.83 6.11
N THR A 26 -11.85 8.85 7.05
CA THR A 26 -12.99 9.81 7.00
C THR A 26 -12.58 11.21 7.44
N VAL A 27 -11.61 11.35 8.35
CA VAL A 27 -11.16 12.65 8.89
C VAL A 27 -10.16 13.36 7.97
N THR A 28 -9.42 12.62 7.15
CA THR A 28 -8.38 13.18 6.28
C THR A 28 -8.89 13.72 4.94
N ASP A 29 -10.21 13.73 4.73
CA ASP A 29 -10.91 14.07 3.48
C ASP A 29 -10.08 13.78 2.21
N PRO A 30 -9.97 12.50 1.82
CA PRO A 30 -9.11 12.08 0.71
C PRO A 30 -9.59 12.56 -0.67
N GLN A 31 -10.52 13.52 -0.75
CA GLN A 31 -11.13 13.99 -1.97
C GLN A 31 -11.22 15.53 -2.00
N ALA A 32 -10.77 16.14 -3.10
CA ALA A 32 -11.28 17.45 -3.49
C ALA A 32 -12.80 17.29 -3.74
N ALA A 33 -13.62 18.21 -3.20
CA ALA A 33 -15.06 18.22 -3.48
C ALA A 33 -15.32 18.08 -4.99
N PRO A 34 -16.37 17.36 -5.42
CA PRO A 34 -16.71 17.23 -6.84
C PRO A 34 -16.67 18.61 -7.49
N VAL A 35 -15.76 18.78 -8.45
CA VAL A 35 -15.68 20.01 -9.22
C VAL A 35 -16.92 20.02 -10.12
N GLU A 36 -17.78 21.01 -9.95
CA GLU A 36 -18.98 21.18 -10.78
C GLU A 36 -18.60 21.11 -12.27
N GLY A 37 -19.19 20.14 -12.98
CA GLY A 37 -18.98 19.95 -14.42
C GLY A 37 -18.01 18.83 -14.83
N LEU A 38 -17.33 18.16 -13.89
CA LEU A 38 -16.49 16.99 -14.19
C LEU A 38 -17.20 15.63 -13.93
N PRO A 39 -16.85 14.56 -14.67
CA PRO A 39 -17.35 13.21 -14.42
C PRO A 39 -17.08 12.74 -12.98
N ASP A 40 -18.09 12.12 -12.34
CA ASP A 40 -18.03 11.67 -10.94
C ASP A 40 -18.17 10.13 -10.86
N PRO A 41 -17.17 9.40 -10.32
CA PRO A 41 -17.24 7.95 -10.16
C PRO A 41 -18.25 7.48 -9.10
N GLY A 42 -18.81 8.40 -8.31
CA GLY A 42 -19.84 8.15 -7.32
C GLY A 42 -19.29 7.78 -5.93
N LEU A 43 -20.17 7.85 -4.92
CA LEU A 43 -19.83 7.63 -3.51
C LEU A 43 -19.21 6.24 -3.25
N PHE A 44 -19.68 5.22 -3.96
CA PHE A 44 -19.17 3.86 -3.80
C PHE A 44 -17.68 3.75 -4.13
N THR A 45 -17.24 4.36 -5.23
CA THR A 45 -15.83 4.36 -5.63
C THR A 45 -14.99 5.24 -4.71
N ARG A 46 -15.49 6.42 -4.36
CA ARG A 46 -14.80 7.37 -3.47
C ARG A 46 -14.46 6.78 -2.10
N TRP A 47 -15.40 6.06 -1.48
CA TRP A 47 -15.18 5.43 -0.18
C TRP A 47 -14.58 4.03 -0.29
N GLY A 48 -14.97 3.29 -1.33
CA GLY A 48 -14.50 1.93 -1.55
C GLY A 48 -13.01 1.87 -1.88
N LEU A 49 -12.48 2.81 -2.68
CA LEU A 49 -11.10 2.74 -3.17
C LEU A 49 -10.07 2.89 -2.04
N PRO A 50 -10.14 3.87 -1.13
CA PRO A 50 -9.23 3.96 0.01
C PRO A 50 -9.30 2.74 0.92
N VAL A 51 -10.51 2.23 1.18
CA VAL A 51 -10.72 1.02 2.00
C VAL A 51 -10.09 -0.20 1.33
N ALA A 52 -10.28 -0.38 0.02
CA ALA A 52 -9.69 -1.47 -0.74
C ALA A 52 -8.16 -1.38 -0.76
N ARG A 53 -7.58 -0.18 -0.91
CA ARG A 53 -6.12 0.05 -0.83
C ARG A 53 -5.58 -0.30 0.56
N GLY A 54 -6.21 0.18 1.62
CA GLY A 54 -5.82 -0.16 2.99
C GLY A 54 -5.91 -1.67 3.27
N ALA A 55 -7.00 -2.31 2.85
CA ALA A 55 -7.17 -3.76 2.97
C ALA A 55 -6.08 -4.52 2.19
N ARG A 56 -5.79 -4.11 0.95
CA ARG A 56 -4.72 -4.68 0.13
C ARG A 56 -3.37 -4.59 0.84
N ASP A 57 -3.01 -3.41 1.34
CA ASP A 57 -1.70 -3.16 1.94
C ASP A 57 -1.52 -3.93 3.26
N LEU A 58 -2.57 -4.01 4.09
CA LEU A 58 -2.56 -4.82 5.32
C LEU A 58 -2.49 -6.32 5.04
N CYS A 59 -3.21 -6.81 4.03
CA CYS A 59 -3.15 -8.22 3.63
C CYS A 59 -1.79 -8.57 2.99
N ALA A 60 -1.20 -7.66 2.21
CA ALA A 60 0.15 -7.81 1.66
C ALA A 60 1.17 -7.93 2.80
N ALA A 61 1.16 -6.97 3.72
CA ALA A 61 2.07 -6.94 4.87
C ALA A 61 1.94 -8.21 5.73
N SER A 62 0.71 -8.61 6.04
CA SER A 62 0.43 -9.83 6.81
C SER A 62 0.93 -11.08 6.11
N THR A 63 0.69 -11.21 4.80
CA THR A 63 1.13 -12.36 3.98
C THR A 63 2.65 -12.47 3.98
N ILE A 64 3.33 -11.38 3.63
CA ILE A 64 4.78 -11.33 3.51
C ILE A 64 5.44 -11.61 4.86
N GLY A 65 4.97 -10.98 5.94
CA GLY A 65 5.55 -11.19 7.26
C GLY A 65 5.29 -12.59 7.83
N LEU A 66 4.12 -13.19 7.60
CA LEU A 66 3.86 -14.60 7.94
C LEU A 66 4.81 -15.54 7.20
N LEU A 67 4.96 -15.36 5.89
CA LEU A 67 5.91 -16.12 5.09
C LEU A 67 7.35 -15.88 5.55
N PHE A 68 7.73 -14.66 5.88
CA PHE A 68 9.06 -14.32 6.38
C PHE A 68 9.37 -15.03 7.71
N VAL A 69 8.47 -15.00 8.68
CA VAL A 69 8.68 -15.70 9.96
C VAL A 69 8.84 -17.20 9.73
N VAL A 70 7.97 -17.80 8.93
CA VAL A 70 7.99 -19.24 8.67
C VAL A 70 9.22 -19.66 7.84
N ALA A 71 9.55 -18.90 6.81
CA ALA A 71 10.58 -19.22 5.82
C ALA A 71 11.97 -18.76 6.25
N VAL A 72 12.13 -17.81 7.17
CA VAL A 72 13.44 -17.23 7.51
C VAL A 72 13.75 -17.38 8.99
N LEU A 73 12.80 -17.09 9.88
CA LEU A 73 13.10 -17.02 11.31
C LEU A 73 12.98 -18.36 12.04
N LEU A 74 12.06 -19.23 11.62
CA LEU A 74 11.92 -20.57 12.20
C LEU A 74 13.15 -21.45 11.88
N PRO A 75 13.73 -22.14 12.88
CA PRO A 75 14.81 -23.09 12.67
C PRO A 75 14.45 -24.19 11.65
N ARG A 76 15.36 -24.45 10.69
CA ARG A 76 15.23 -25.52 9.69
C ARG A 76 15.92 -26.84 10.05
N ASP A 77 16.58 -26.93 11.22
CA ASP A 77 17.25 -28.15 11.68
C ASP A 77 16.26 -29.34 11.68
N PRO A 78 16.60 -30.50 11.07
CA PRO A 78 15.76 -31.70 11.07
C PRO A 78 15.21 -32.08 12.45
N ARG A 79 16.00 -31.86 13.53
CA ARG A 79 15.59 -32.14 14.92
C ARG A 79 14.52 -31.18 15.44
N ALA A 80 14.48 -29.97 14.92
CA ALA A 80 13.48 -28.95 15.24
C ALA A 80 12.25 -29.00 14.31
N ARG A 81 12.42 -29.51 13.08
CA ARG A 81 11.40 -29.53 12.02
C ARG A 81 10.10 -30.20 12.49
N ALA A 82 10.18 -31.39 13.06
CA ALA A 82 9.00 -32.10 13.57
C ALA A 82 8.28 -31.32 14.70
N ARG A 83 9.05 -30.66 15.58
CA ARG A 83 8.50 -29.89 16.71
C ARG A 83 7.86 -28.56 16.27
N LEU A 84 8.33 -28.00 15.16
CA LEU A 84 7.85 -26.74 14.60
C LEU A 84 6.87 -26.94 13.44
N ALA A 85 6.57 -28.18 13.06
CA ALA A 85 5.68 -28.50 11.95
C ALA A 85 4.29 -27.89 12.13
N GLU A 86 3.73 -27.91 13.35
CA GLU A 86 2.44 -27.29 13.63
C GLU A 86 2.50 -25.76 13.49
N ALA A 87 3.55 -25.12 14.01
CA ALA A 87 3.75 -23.67 13.89
C ALA A 87 3.90 -23.26 12.43
N ARG A 88 4.68 -24.03 11.65
CA ARG A 88 4.87 -23.85 10.21
C ARG A 88 3.54 -24.00 9.45
N ALA A 89 2.82 -25.10 9.66
CA ALA A 89 1.54 -25.35 9.01
C ALA A 89 0.49 -24.27 9.34
N ARG A 90 0.43 -23.81 10.60
CA ARG A 90 -0.45 -22.70 11.01
C ARG A 90 -0.05 -21.37 10.35
N GLY A 91 1.25 -21.08 10.29
CA GLY A 91 1.78 -19.88 9.66
C GLY A 91 1.49 -19.83 8.17
N VAL A 92 1.76 -20.92 7.44
CA VAL A 92 1.44 -21.03 6.01
C VAL A 92 -0.08 -21.01 5.77
N LYS A 93 -0.87 -21.66 6.63
CA LYS A 93 -2.35 -21.56 6.55
C LYS A 93 -2.83 -20.12 6.70
N ALA A 94 -2.33 -19.40 7.70
CA ALA A 94 -2.68 -17.99 7.89
C ALA A 94 -2.21 -17.13 6.70
N ALA A 95 -1.00 -17.38 6.19
CA ALA A 95 -0.49 -16.70 4.99
C ALA A 95 -1.37 -16.98 3.77
N SER A 96 -1.88 -18.21 3.60
CA SER A 96 -2.77 -18.55 2.48
C SER A 96 -4.11 -17.82 2.53
N VAL A 97 -4.70 -17.68 3.73
CA VAL A 97 -5.94 -16.91 3.91
C VAL A 97 -5.67 -15.43 3.64
N SER A 98 -4.60 -14.89 4.21
CA SER A 98 -4.19 -13.50 4.00
C SER A 98 -3.89 -13.18 2.53
N ALA A 99 -3.24 -14.11 1.80
CA ALA A 99 -2.93 -13.95 0.38
C ALA A 99 -4.20 -13.99 -0.48
N GLY A 100 -5.18 -14.82 -0.13
CA GLY A 100 -6.49 -14.82 -0.79
C GLY A 100 -7.23 -13.49 -0.58
N LEU A 101 -7.22 -12.94 0.63
CA LEU A 101 -7.78 -11.62 0.91
C LEU A 101 -7.01 -10.50 0.20
N TRP A 102 -5.68 -10.62 0.10
CA TRP A 102 -4.85 -9.71 -0.67
C TRP A 102 -5.25 -9.72 -2.15
N ALA A 103 -5.46 -10.90 -2.76
CA ALA A 103 -5.89 -11.02 -4.15
C ALA A 103 -7.27 -10.36 -4.37
N LEU A 104 -8.23 -10.59 -3.47
CA LEU A 104 -9.56 -9.98 -3.53
C LEU A 104 -9.49 -8.46 -3.39
N ALA A 105 -8.70 -7.96 -2.44
CA ALA A 105 -8.50 -6.52 -2.25
C ALA A 105 -7.80 -5.88 -3.45
N SER A 106 -6.80 -6.54 -4.04
CA SER A 106 -6.14 -6.08 -5.28
C SER A 106 -7.11 -6.01 -6.46
N ALA A 107 -7.98 -7.01 -6.63
CA ALA A 107 -9.01 -7.00 -7.66
C ALA A 107 -10.03 -5.87 -7.45
N ALA A 108 -10.43 -5.62 -6.20
CA ALA A 108 -11.28 -4.47 -5.85
C ALA A 108 -10.59 -3.14 -6.17
N VAL A 109 -9.31 -2.98 -5.80
CA VAL A 109 -8.51 -1.79 -6.17
C VAL A 109 -8.43 -1.62 -7.68
N PHE A 110 -8.23 -2.69 -8.44
CA PHE A 110 -8.17 -2.62 -9.91
C PHE A 110 -9.46 -2.05 -10.52
N VAL A 111 -10.63 -2.56 -10.11
CA VAL A 111 -11.94 -2.08 -10.60
C VAL A 111 -12.25 -0.66 -10.11
N LEU A 112 -12.02 -0.39 -8.82
CA LEU A 112 -12.35 0.91 -8.23
C LEU A 112 -11.41 2.01 -8.72
N ALA A 113 -10.11 1.72 -8.92
CA ALA A 113 -9.18 2.65 -9.53
C ALA A 113 -9.58 2.95 -10.98
N TYR A 114 -10.05 1.94 -11.72
CA TYR A 114 -10.55 2.19 -13.07
C TYR A 114 -11.77 3.13 -13.06
N SER A 115 -12.77 2.84 -12.21
CA SER A 115 -13.95 3.70 -12.03
C SER A 115 -13.55 5.13 -11.69
N ASP A 116 -12.61 5.32 -10.77
CA ASP A 116 -12.08 6.62 -10.35
C ASP A 116 -11.43 7.37 -11.53
N THR A 117 -10.55 6.71 -12.29
CA THR A 117 -9.89 7.32 -13.46
C THR A 117 -10.84 7.62 -14.62
N ALA A 118 -11.86 6.77 -14.83
CA ALA A 118 -12.85 6.94 -15.88
C ALA A 118 -13.91 7.99 -15.52
N GLY A 119 -14.07 8.30 -14.23
CA GLY A 119 -15.16 9.14 -13.73
C GLY A 119 -16.55 8.54 -13.99
N VAL A 120 -16.64 7.20 -14.03
CA VAL A 120 -17.86 6.44 -14.31
C VAL A 120 -18.10 5.44 -13.18
N ALA A 121 -19.35 5.34 -12.73
CA ALA A 121 -19.70 4.46 -11.61
C ALA A 121 -19.51 2.97 -11.95
N VAL A 122 -19.10 2.16 -10.97
CA VAL A 122 -18.86 0.71 -11.13
C VAL A 122 -20.09 -0.06 -11.63
N LEU A 123 -21.28 0.40 -11.25
CA LEU A 123 -22.55 -0.24 -11.61
C LEU A 123 -22.99 0.11 -13.04
N GLU A 124 -22.32 1.07 -13.71
CA GLU A 124 -22.69 1.49 -15.05
C GLU A 124 -22.10 0.52 -16.11
N PRO A 125 -22.92 0.00 -17.04
CA PRO A 125 -22.44 -0.92 -18.08
C PRO A 125 -21.34 -0.34 -18.98
N SER A 126 -21.34 0.99 -19.18
CA SER A 126 -20.39 1.71 -20.02
C SER A 126 -18.94 1.57 -19.54
N LEU A 127 -18.73 1.42 -18.22
CA LEU A 127 -17.43 1.16 -17.62
C LEU A 127 -16.86 -0.17 -18.15
N TRP A 128 -17.64 -1.23 -18.06
CA TRP A 128 -17.19 -2.59 -18.40
C TRP A 128 -16.89 -2.78 -19.88
N VAL A 129 -17.62 -2.08 -20.75
CA VAL A 129 -17.36 -2.07 -22.21
C VAL A 129 -15.98 -1.48 -22.53
N ARG A 130 -15.51 -0.50 -21.76
CA ARG A 130 -14.25 0.22 -21.98
C ARG A 130 -13.06 -0.36 -21.20
N MET A 131 -13.30 -1.33 -20.32
CA MET A 131 -12.27 -2.02 -19.52
C MET A 131 -11.10 -2.57 -20.35
N PRO A 132 -11.30 -3.16 -21.55
CA PRO A 132 -10.17 -3.63 -22.37
C PRO A 132 -9.22 -2.50 -22.78
N THR A 133 -9.75 -1.30 -23.09
CA THR A 133 -8.93 -0.12 -23.43
C THR A 133 -8.10 0.33 -22.23
N TYR A 134 -8.68 0.32 -21.03
CA TYR A 134 -7.93 0.64 -19.81
C TYR A 134 -6.78 -0.34 -19.56
N ILE A 135 -7.04 -1.64 -19.73
CA ILE A 135 -6.02 -2.67 -19.56
C ILE A 135 -4.90 -2.54 -20.60
N MET A 136 -5.22 -2.23 -21.85
CA MET A 136 -4.25 -2.28 -22.94
C MET A 136 -3.52 -0.95 -23.17
N SER A 137 -4.13 0.18 -22.82
CA SER A 137 -3.66 1.50 -23.23
C SER A 137 -3.33 2.44 -22.06
N VAL A 138 -3.57 2.03 -20.81
CA VAL A 138 -3.31 2.86 -19.63
C VAL A 138 -2.31 2.16 -18.72
N ASP A 139 -1.18 2.82 -18.44
CA ASP A 139 -0.09 2.27 -17.61
C ASP A 139 -0.58 1.85 -16.22
N LEU A 140 -1.46 2.66 -15.60
CA LEU A 140 -2.07 2.34 -14.31
C LEU A 140 -2.93 1.07 -14.38
N GLY A 141 -3.64 0.86 -15.50
CA GLY A 141 -4.43 -0.34 -15.75
C GLY A 141 -3.55 -1.59 -15.89
N GLN A 142 -2.48 -1.48 -16.69
CA GLN A 142 -1.48 -2.54 -16.85
C GLN A 142 -0.81 -2.90 -15.52
N ALA A 143 -0.35 -1.91 -14.75
CA ALA A 143 0.33 -2.12 -13.49
C ALA A 143 -0.57 -2.79 -12.44
N ASN A 144 -1.83 -2.36 -12.32
CA ASN A 144 -2.79 -2.99 -11.40
C ASN A 144 -3.17 -4.41 -11.84
N LEU A 145 -3.26 -4.68 -13.16
CA LEU A 145 -3.50 -6.03 -13.67
C LEU A 145 -2.32 -6.96 -13.36
N ILE A 146 -1.09 -6.52 -13.63
CA ILE A 146 0.13 -7.27 -13.33
C ILE A 146 0.21 -7.52 -11.81
N SER A 147 -0.01 -6.50 -10.99
CA SER A 147 -0.04 -6.64 -9.52
C SER A 147 -1.06 -7.70 -9.09
N THR A 148 -2.30 -7.60 -9.57
CA THR A 148 -3.38 -8.54 -9.21
C THR A 148 -3.03 -9.97 -9.62
N THR A 149 -2.46 -10.15 -10.82
CA THR A 149 -2.05 -11.46 -11.34
C THR A 149 -0.93 -12.08 -10.49
N LEU A 150 0.09 -11.29 -10.13
CA LEU A 150 1.17 -11.74 -9.26
C LEU A 150 0.65 -12.13 -7.87
N VAL A 151 -0.29 -11.37 -7.30
CA VAL A 151 -0.89 -11.68 -6.01
C VAL A 151 -1.75 -12.94 -6.06
N VAL A 152 -2.47 -13.19 -7.16
CA VAL A 152 -3.17 -14.47 -7.39
C VAL A 152 -2.17 -15.63 -7.43
N ALA A 153 -1.04 -15.47 -8.13
CA ALA A 153 0.02 -16.47 -8.15
C ALA A 153 0.61 -16.73 -6.75
N VAL A 154 0.81 -15.68 -5.94
CA VAL A 154 1.24 -15.81 -4.54
C VAL A 154 0.21 -16.56 -3.70
N SER A 155 -1.07 -16.26 -3.85
CA SER A 155 -2.17 -16.98 -3.16
C SER A 155 -2.16 -18.47 -3.49
N LEU A 156 -2.05 -18.82 -4.77
CA LEU A 156 -1.91 -20.22 -5.20
C LEU A 156 -0.60 -20.84 -4.69
N GLY A 157 0.50 -20.10 -4.72
CA GLY A 157 1.79 -20.50 -4.15
C GLY A 157 1.69 -20.84 -2.66
N CYS A 158 0.96 -20.04 -1.87
CA CYS A 158 0.69 -20.35 -0.47
C CYS A 158 -0.09 -21.67 -0.30
N LEU A 159 -1.02 -22.01 -1.20
CA LEU A 159 -1.71 -23.30 -1.18
C LEU A 159 -0.76 -24.47 -1.50
N VAL A 160 0.16 -24.28 -2.44
CA VAL A 160 1.22 -25.26 -2.76
C VAL A 160 2.16 -25.44 -1.56
N ALA A 161 2.57 -24.36 -0.91
CA ALA A 161 3.44 -24.38 0.26
C ALA A 161 2.83 -25.07 1.50
N ARG A 162 1.52 -25.36 1.49
CA ARG A 162 0.89 -26.20 2.53
C ARG A 162 1.17 -27.70 2.34
N LYS A 163 1.58 -28.11 1.14
CA LYS A 163 1.82 -29.51 0.76
C LYS A 163 3.27 -29.79 0.42
N VAL A 164 3.97 -28.80 -0.14
CA VAL A 164 5.35 -28.91 -0.58
C VAL A 164 6.25 -28.24 0.44
N ASP A 165 7.05 -29.07 1.09
CA ASP A 165 8.08 -28.66 2.02
C ASP A 165 9.08 -27.71 1.34
N ASP A 166 9.50 -26.66 2.08
CA ASP A 166 10.50 -25.66 1.66
C ASP A 166 10.08 -24.71 0.52
N ALA A 167 8.86 -24.83 0.00
CA ALA A 167 8.32 -23.88 -1.00
C ALA A 167 8.11 -22.45 -0.44
N GLU A 168 8.14 -22.24 0.87
CA GLU A 168 7.84 -20.95 1.49
C GLU A 168 8.84 -19.85 1.12
N ILE A 169 10.10 -20.20 0.81
CA ILE A 169 11.09 -19.21 0.34
C ILE A 169 10.68 -18.69 -1.03
N ALA A 170 10.32 -19.59 -1.96
CA ALA A 170 9.92 -19.20 -3.30
C ALA A 170 8.66 -18.32 -3.27
N VAL A 171 7.68 -18.67 -2.43
CA VAL A 171 6.46 -17.87 -2.26
C VAL A 171 6.76 -16.54 -1.58
N LEU A 172 7.67 -16.49 -0.60
CA LEU A 172 8.13 -15.23 -0.01
C LEU A 172 8.74 -14.31 -1.06
N LEU A 173 9.68 -14.82 -1.87
CA LEU A 173 10.30 -14.03 -2.95
C LEU A 173 9.27 -13.55 -3.96
N GLY A 174 8.34 -14.42 -4.39
CA GLY A 174 7.22 -14.04 -5.24
C GLY A 174 6.34 -12.95 -4.64
N SER A 175 6.07 -13.02 -3.33
CA SER A 175 5.28 -12.01 -2.62
C SER A 175 5.97 -10.65 -2.51
N LEU A 176 7.30 -10.63 -2.36
CA LEU A 176 8.08 -9.40 -2.40
C LEU A 176 8.08 -8.79 -3.81
N SER A 177 8.24 -9.61 -4.84
CA SER A 177 8.15 -9.16 -6.24
C SER A 177 6.77 -8.58 -6.59
N ALA A 178 5.69 -9.10 -6.00
CA ALA A 178 4.34 -8.59 -6.21
C ALA A 178 4.12 -7.15 -5.68
N LEU A 179 5.02 -6.63 -4.83
CA LEU A 179 5.01 -5.22 -4.40
C LEU A 179 5.56 -4.28 -5.47
N TRP A 180 6.34 -4.78 -6.44
CA TRP A 180 7.01 -3.94 -7.43
C TRP A 180 6.04 -3.13 -8.29
N PRO A 181 4.99 -3.71 -8.92
CA PRO A 181 4.07 -2.92 -9.73
C PRO A 181 3.35 -1.85 -8.93
N VAL A 182 3.06 -2.10 -7.65
CA VAL A 182 2.46 -1.10 -6.75
C VAL A 182 3.43 0.06 -6.55
N ALA A 183 4.72 -0.21 -6.33
CA ALA A 183 5.74 0.83 -6.19
C ALA A 183 5.93 1.65 -7.48
N SER A 184 5.76 1.01 -8.65
CA SER A 184 5.87 1.67 -9.97
C SER A 184 4.72 2.64 -10.28
N THR A 185 3.56 2.50 -9.63
CA THR A 185 2.39 3.38 -9.86
C THR A 185 2.45 4.73 -9.14
N GLY A 186 3.54 5.05 -8.42
CA GLY A 186 3.69 6.32 -7.73
C GLY A 186 3.91 7.51 -8.69
N HIS A 187 2.84 8.25 -9.01
CA HIS A 187 2.78 9.33 -10.01
C HIS A 187 3.57 10.63 -9.73
N VAL A 188 4.70 10.61 -9.03
CA VAL A 188 5.40 11.86 -8.71
C VAL A 188 6.91 11.70 -8.86
N SER A 189 7.35 11.89 -10.09
CA SER A 189 8.76 12.08 -10.43
C SER A 189 8.84 12.43 -11.91
N THR A 190 9.30 13.64 -12.20
CA THR A 190 9.94 13.97 -13.47
C THR A 190 11.00 12.90 -13.79
N ASP A 191 11.23 12.59 -15.08
CA ASP A 191 12.01 11.42 -15.54
C ASP A 191 13.35 11.15 -14.81
N ALA A 192 14.02 12.18 -14.28
CA ALA A 192 15.26 12.04 -13.52
C ALA A 192 15.10 11.34 -12.14
N ASP A 193 13.97 11.49 -11.46
CA ASP A 193 13.78 11.01 -10.07
C ASP A 193 12.84 9.78 -9.97
N HIS A 194 12.39 9.26 -11.11
CA HIS A 194 11.38 8.19 -11.13
C HIS A 194 11.89 6.90 -10.56
N GLN A 195 13.06 6.47 -11.01
CA GLN A 195 13.68 5.24 -10.51
C GLN A 195 13.99 5.34 -9.00
N GLN A 196 14.41 6.52 -8.52
CA GLN A 196 14.67 6.73 -7.09
C GLN A 196 13.38 6.63 -6.27
N SER A 197 12.31 7.27 -6.72
CA SER A 197 11.00 7.24 -6.04
C SER A 197 10.42 5.83 -5.97
N VAL A 198 10.53 5.05 -7.06
CA VAL A 198 10.09 3.64 -7.10
C VAL A 198 10.90 2.80 -6.11
N LEU A 199 12.22 2.95 -6.06
CA LEU A 199 13.07 2.19 -5.14
C LEU A 199 12.84 2.55 -3.67
N LEU A 200 12.63 3.84 -3.37
CA LEU A 200 12.28 4.30 -2.02
C LEU A 200 10.94 3.75 -1.57
N LEU A 201 9.92 3.79 -2.44
CA LEU A 201 8.61 3.23 -2.11
C LEU A 201 8.66 1.70 -1.99
N PHE A 202 9.36 1.01 -2.90
CA PHE A 202 9.51 -0.45 -2.84
C PHE A 202 10.21 -0.88 -1.53
N SER A 203 11.35 -0.26 -1.20
CA SER A 203 12.08 -0.56 0.04
C SER A 203 11.25 -0.26 1.29
N HIS A 204 10.46 0.83 1.27
CA HIS A 204 9.51 1.16 2.33
C HIS A 204 8.45 0.05 2.50
N LEU A 205 7.80 -0.37 1.41
CA LEU A 205 6.75 -1.40 1.43
C LEU A 205 7.31 -2.74 1.92
N VAL A 206 8.50 -3.14 1.47
CA VAL A 206 9.17 -4.36 1.94
C VAL A 206 9.45 -4.28 3.45
N ALA A 207 10.01 -3.17 3.91
CA ALA A 207 10.36 -2.99 5.32
C ALA A 207 9.11 -2.99 6.23
N VAL A 208 8.06 -2.23 5.85
CA VAL A 208 6.78 -2.23 6.58
C VAL A 208 6.14 -3.62 6.57
N SER A 209 6.19 -4.34 5.44
CA SER A 209 5.57 -5.67 5.34
C SER A 209 6.23 -6.70 6.25
N ILE A 210 7.56 -6.74 6.27
CA ILE A 210 8.32 -7.64 7.14
C ILE A 210 8.11 -7.25 8.62
N TRP A 211 8.09 -5.96 8.92
CA TRP A 211 7.88 -5.46 10.28
C TRP A 211 6.47 -5.77 10.77
N PHE A 212 5.44 -5.22 10.12
CA PHE A 212 4.04 -5.40 10.52
C PHE A 212 3.63 -6.87 10.55
N GLY A 213 3.83 -7.57 9.43
CA GLY A 213 3.40 -8.96 9.31
C GLY A 213 4.22 -9.89 10.20
N GLY A 214 5.50 -9.59 10.45
CA GLY A 214 6.32 -10.39 11.35
C GLY A 214 5.86 -10.29 12.81
N LEU A 215 5.40 -9.10 13.25
CA LEU A 215 4.85 -8.90 14.59
C LEU A 215 3.52 -9.64 14.75
N ALA A 216 2.64 -9.49 13.74
CA ALA A 216 1.37 -10.22 13.69
C ALA A 216 1.57 -11.75 13.67
N ALA A 217 2.53 -12.22 12.85
CA ALA A 217 2.88 -13.63 12.76
C ALA A 217 3.44 -14.17 14.09
N PHE A 218 4.31 -13.43 14.77
CA PHE A 218 4.81 -13.85 16.07
C PHE A 218 3.70 -13.87 17.12
N GLY A 219 2.82 -12.87 17.14
CA GLY A 219 1.63 -12.83 18.00
C GLY A 219 0.73 -14.05 17.83
N LEU A 220 0.56 -14.52 16.58
CA LEU A 220 -0.21 -15.71 16.22
C LEU A 220 0.51 -17.02 16.59
N LEU A 221 1.81 -17.12 16.32
CA LEU A 221 2.57 -18.37 16.37
C LEU A 221 3.29 -18.61 17.70
N GLN A 222 3.44 -17.60 18.56
CA GLN A 222 4.20 -17.69 19.82
C GLN A 222 3.82 -18.90 20.69
N GLY A 223 2.56 -19.33 20.68
CA GLY A 223 2.08 -20.50 21.42
C GLY A 223 2.68 -21.82 20.94
N HIS A 224 3.01 -21.92 19.65
CA HIS A 224 3.40 -23.14 18.95
C HIS A 224 4.91 -23.27 18.72
N ILE A 225 5.68 -22.19 18.92
CA ILE A 225 7.15 -22.19 18.73
C ILE A 225 7.88 -22.89 19.90
N GLY A 226 7.23 -23.04 21.05
CA GLY A 226 7.77 -23.75 22.21
C GLY A 226 9.09 -23.15 22.72
N ARG A 227 10.10 -24.00 22.93
CA ARG A 227 11.42 -23.60 23.47
C ARG A 227 12.26 -22.70 22.55
N TYR A 228 11.92 -22.61 21.26
CA TYR A 228 12.66 -21.79 20.30
C TYR A 228 12.19 -20.32 20.28
N ARG A 229 11.18 -19.99 21.09
CA ARG A 229 10.51 -18.69 21.10
C ARG A 229 11.48 -17.52 21.30
N ASP A 230 12.37 -17.62 22.28
CA ASP A 230 13.32 -16.56 22.61
C ASP A 230 14.31 -16.30 21.48
N ALA A 231 14.80 -17.36 20.85
CA ALA A 231 15.69 -17.26 19.72
C ALA A 231 15.01 -16.60 18.51
N VAL A 232 13.76 -16.99 18.21
CA VAL A 232 12.96 -16.39 17.14
C VAL A 232 12.65 -14.93 17.44
N LEU A 233 12.26 -14.60 18.68
CA LEU A 233 11.94 -13.24 19.09
C LEU A 233 13.17 -12.32 19.04
N ARG A 234 14.34 -12.80 19.48
CA ARG A 234 15.59 -12.02 19.41
C ARG A 234 15.97 -11.70 17.97
N ARG A 235 15.89 -12.70 17.07
CA ARG A 235 16.13 -12.50 15.63
C ARG A 235 15.14 -11.50 15.04
N TYR A 236 13.85 -11.70 15.31
CA TYR A 236 12.80 -10.80 14.85
C TYR A 236 13.00 -9.36 15.37
N SER A 237 13.39 -9.19 16.62
CA SER A 237 13.64 -7.86 17.21
C SER A 237 14.76 -7.10 16.49
N VAL A 238 15.82 -7.80 16.06
CA VAL A 238 16.88 -7.19 15.23
C VAL A 238 16.32 -6.81 13.87
N THR A 239 15.59 -7.72 13.21
CA THR A 239 14.94 -7.44 11.92
C THR A 239 14.00 -6.25 12.00
N ALA A 240 13.15 -6.17 13.03
CA ALA A 240 12.22 -5.07 13.25
C ALA A 240 12.93 -3.72 13.42
N ALA A 241 14.06 -3.69 14.13
CA ALA A 241 14.88 -2.48 14.25
C ALA A 241 15.47 -2.04 12.90
N CYS A 242 15.94 -2.98 12.07
CA CYS A 242 16.40 -2.68 10.72
C CYS A 242 15.27 -2.19 9.82
N CYS A 243 14.08 -2.80 9.91
CA CYS A 243 12.90 -2.35 9.18
C CYS A 243 12.48 -0.94 9.60
N LEU A 244 12.47 -0.63 10.90
CA LEU A 244 12.20 0.71 11.41
C LEU A 244 13.16 1.75 10.81
N ALA A 245 14.46 1.44 10.78
CA ALA A 245 15.47 2.31 10.18
C ALA A 245 15.25 2.49 8.66
N ALA A 246 14.94 1.43 7.93
CA ALA A 246 14.65 1.50 6.49
C ALA A 246 13.38 2.31 6.20
N VAL A 247 12.33 2.16 7.02
CA VAL A 247 11.08 2.94 6.93
C VAL A 247 11.35 4.42 7.21
N ALA A 248 12.14 4.72 8.24
CA ALA A 248 12.53 6.09 8.56
C ALA A 248 13.32 6.74 7.41
N MET A 249 14.35 6.05 6.92
CA MET A 249 15.21 6.56 5.85
C MET A 249 14.44 6.78 4.55
N SER A 250 13.66 5.78 4.13
CA SER A 250 12.82 5.90 2.92
C SER A 250 11.78 7.01 3.04
N GLY A 251 11.19 7.19 4.23
CA GLY A 251 10.24 8.29 4.51
C GLY A 251 10.89 9.67 4.44
N VAL A 252 12.07 9.83 5.05
CA VAL A 252 12.83 11.10 5.01
C VAL A 252 13.26 11.44 3.58
N LEU A 253 13.83 10.49 2.84
CA LEU A 253 14.25 10.70 1.45
C LEU A 253 13.04 11.02 0.56
N SER A 254 11.92 10.31 0.73
CA SER A 254 10.68 10.60 0.00
C SER A 254 10.13 11.99 0.32
N ALA A 255 10.23 12.43 1.58
CA ALA A 255 9.79 13.76 2.00
C ALA A 255 10.67 14.87 1.39
N ILE A 256 11.99 14.67 1.36
CA ILE A 256 12.95 15.61 0.75
C ILE A 256 12.63 15.81 -0.74
N LEU A 257 12.46 14.70 -1.48
CA LEU A 257 12.15 14.74 -2.92
C LEU A 257 10.81 15.44 -3.23
N ARG A 258 9.86 15.44 -2.30
CA ARG A 258 8.50 15.94 -2.53
C ARG A 258 8.24 17.35 -2.00
N LEU A 259 8.84 17.72 -0.87
CA LEU A 259 8.63 19.03 -0.26
C LEU A 259 9.48 20.12 -0.92
N GLY A 260 10.72 19.80 -1.31
CA GLY A 260 11.68 20.73 -1.94
C GLY A 260 12.11 21.95 -1.09
N SER A 261 11.33 22.32 -0.06
CA SER A 261 11.54 23.48 0.80
C SER A 261 10.96 23.26 2.21
N TRP A 262 11.54 23.94 3.20
CA TRP A 262 11.07 23.89 4.59
C TRP A 262 9.73 24.60 4.80
N THR A 263 9.39 25.58 3.97
CA THR A 263 8.12 26.32 4.04
C THR A 263 6.92 25.43 3.69
N ALA A 264 7.12 24.43 2.83
CA ALA A 264 6.10 23.44 2.46
C ALA A 264 5.66 22.55 3.65
N LEU A 265 6.38 22.54 4.78
CA LEU A 265 5.96 21.83 6.00
C LEU A 265 4.69 22.41 6.63
N SER A 266 4.38 23.68 6.37
CA SER A 266 3.16 24.33 6.85
C SER A 266 1.89 23.95 6.08
N SER A 267 2.04 23.25 4.95
CA SER A 267 0.91 22.75 4.15
C SER A 267 0.23 21.53 4.80
N SER A 268 -0.99 21.22 4.37
CA SER A 268 -1.68 19.97 4.75
C SER A 268 -0.84 18.72 4.45
N TYR A 269 -0.09 18.74 3.34
CA TYR A 269 0.84 17.67 2.96
C TYR A 269 2.00 17.54 3.95
N GLY A 270 2.60 18.67 4.36
CA GLY A 270 3.64 18.74 5.37
C GLY A 270 3.19 18.26 6.74
N ALA A 271 1.97 18.63 7.16
CA ALA A 271 1.36 18.17 8.41
C ALA A 271 1.21 16.64 8.45
N LEU A 272 0.79 16.02 7.34
CA LEU A 272 0.67 14.57 7.23
C LEU A 272 2.04 13.86 7.30
N ILE A 273 3.09 14.45 6.72
CA ILE A 273 4.47 13.94 6.86
C ILE A 273 4.93 14.01 8.32
N LEU A 274 4.71 15.14 8.99
CA LEU A 274 5.07 15.31 10.40
C LEU A 274 4.29 14.34 11.29
N ALA A 275 3.01 14.13 11.04
CA ALA A 275 2.20 13.15 11.75
C ALA A 275 2.77 11.73 11.60
N LYS A 276 3.16 11.32 10.39
CA LYS A 276 3.86 10.05 10.16
C LYS A 276 5.18 9.96 10.91
N ALA A 277 5.98 11.03 10.93
CA ALA A 277 7.25 11.06 11.66
C ALA A 277 7.04 10.88 13.17
N VAL A 278 6.05 11.56 13.76
CA VAL A 278 5.68 11.42 15.17
C VAL A 278 5.23 9.99 15.48
N LEU A 279 4.36 9.39 14.65
CA LEU A 279 3.93 8.01 14.81
C LEU A 279 5.09 7.02 14.73
N LEU A 280 6.04 7.25 13.81
CA LEU A 280 7.22 6.40 13.66
C LEU A 280 8.14 6.47 14.90
N LEU A 281 8.35 7.66 15.44
CA LEU A 281 9.11 7.85 16.68
C LEU A 281 8.40 7.20 17.87
N ALA A 282 7.08 7.34 17.97
CA ALA A 282 6.28 6.69 19.01
C ALA A 282 6.38 5.16 18.91
N LEU A 283 6.26 4.59 17.71
CA LEU A 283 6.46 3.16 17.46
C LEU A 283 7.87 2.70 17.84
N GLY A 284 8.90 3.48 17.49
CA GLY A 284 10.28 3.19 17.87
C GLY A 284 10.48 3.19 19.38
N ALA A 285 9.90 4.15 20.09
CA ALA A 285 9.95 4.23 21.54
C ALA A 285 9.21 3.06 22.21
N ILE A 286 8.00 2.74 21.74
CA ILE A 286 7.21 1.59 22.25
C ILE A 286 7.99 0.29 22.01
N GLY A 287 8.49 0.06 20.80
CA GLY A 287 9.27 -1.13 20.46
C GLY A 287 10.56 -1.25 21.27
N TYR A 288 11.26 -0.14 21.52
CA TYR A 288 12.43 -0.13 22.40
C TYR A 288 12.08 -0.52 23.84
N LEU A 289 11.00 0.06 24.40
CA LEU A 289 10.51 -0.29 25.73
C LEU A 289 10.06 -1.75 25.81
N HIS A 290 9.40 -2.25 24.77
CA HIS A 290 8.97 -3.64 24.64
C HIS A 290 10.18 -4.58 24.66
N ARG A 291 11.22 -4.27 23.87
CA ARG A 291 12.47 -5.03 23.84
C ARG A 291 13.13 -5.09 25.22
N ARG A 292 13.31 -3.92 25.85
CA ARG A 292 13.97 -3.82 27.15
C ARG A 292 13.21 -4.56 28.25
N ARG A 293 11.87 -4.55 28.23
CA ARG A 293 11.05 -5.18 29.29
C ARG A 293 10.83 -6.68 29.09
N LEU A 294 10.61 -7.13 27.86
CA LEU A 294 10.24 -8.52 27.59
C LEU A 294 11.36 -9.37 27.00
N VAL A 295 12.21 -8.82 26.13
CA VAL A 295 13.25 -9.62 25.44
C VAL A 295 14.49 -9.77 26.33
N ASP A 296 14.82 -8.74 27.10
CA ASP A 296 16.04 -8.71 27.92
C ASP A 296 15.82 -9.13 29.38
N ASN A 297 14.61 -8.95 29.93
CA ASN A 297 14.35 -9.08 31.37
C ASN A 297 13.31 -10.14 31.76
N ALA A 298 12.77 -10.94 30.82
CA ALA A 298 11.77 -11.97 31.14
C ALA A 298 12.42 -13.35 31.32
N PRO A 299 12.62 -13.85 32.56
CA PRO A 299 13.26 -15.14 32.80
C PRO A 299 12.38 -16.35 32.44
N THR A 300 11.05 -16.19 32.32
CA THR A 300 10.12 -17.28 31.93
C THR A 300 8.85 -16.76 31.25
N TRP A 301 8.44 -17.42 30.16
CA TRP A 301 7.20 -17.12 29.43
C TRP A 301 5.95 -17.73 30.08
N THR A 302 5.50 -17.12 31.17
CA THR A 302 4.20 -17.46 31.78
C THR A 302 3.03 -17.13 30.86
N ALA A 303 1.83 -17.65 31.16
CA ALA A 303 0.62 -17.30 30.41
C ALA A 303 0.32 -15.80 30.46
N LEU A 304 0.61 -15.15 31.59
CA LEU A 304 0.47 -13.71 31.75
C LEU A 304 1.47 -12.94 30.89
N ALA A 305 2.74 -13.36 30.82
CA ALA A 305 3.75 -12.74 29.96
C ALA A 305 3.35 -12.80 28.47
N ARG A 306 2.83 -13.94 28.01
CA ARG A 306 2.31 -14.09 26.64
C ARG A 306 1.13 -13.15 26.35
N ARG A 307 0.21 -13.02 27.31
CA ARG A 307 -0.92 -12.10 27.18
C ARG A 307 -0.45 -10.65 27.09
N ARG A 308 0.45 -10.22 27.99
CA ARG A 308 1.02 -8.86 27.97
C ARG A 308 1.77 -8.57 26.68
N PHE A 309 2.55 -9.54 26.18
CA PHE A 309 3.19 -9.43 24.87
C PHE A 309 2.14 -9.21 23.77
N ALA A 310 1.08 -10.02 23.73
CA ALA A 310 0.02 -9.90 22.73
C ALA A 310 -0.72 -8.57 22.81
N GLU A 311 -0.97 -8.04 24.02
CA GLU A 311 -1.59 -6.73 24.23
C GLU A 311 -0.69 -5.59 23.73
N LEU A 312 0.61 -5.63 24.06
CA LEU A 312 1.58 -4.63 23.59
C LEU A 312 1.77 -4.70 22.07
N ALA A 313 1.96 -5.90 21.52
CA ALA A 313 2.05 -6.12 20.08
C ALA A 313 0.77 -5.69 19.36
N GLY A 314 -0.41 -5.93 19.94
CA GLY A 314 -1.68 -5.45 19.43
C GLY A 314 -1.76 -3.92 19.40
N GLY A 315 -1.25 -3.24 20.44
CA GLY A 315 -1.13 -1.78 20.47
C GLY A 315 -0.18 -1.25 19.39
N GLU A 316 0.98 -1.87 19.20
CA GLU A 316 1.90 -1.50 18.10
C GLU A 316 1.25 -1.69 16.73
N LEU A 317 0.61 -2.83 16.48
CA LEU A 317 -0.10 -3.11 15.23
C LEU A 317 -1.22 -2.09 14.97
N LEU A 318 -1.96 -1.67 16.01
CA LEU A 318 -2.98 -0.63 15.90
C LEU A 318 -2.38 0.69 15.42
N VAL A 319 -1.27 1.13 16.03
CA VAL A 319 -0.57 2.36 15.62
C VAL A 319 -0.02 2.25 14.20
N MET A 320 0.50 1.08 13.80
CA MET A 320 0.94 0.84 12.43
C MET A 320 -0.23 0.90 11.43
N CYS A 321 -1.41 0.38 11.78
CA CYS A 321 -2.60 0.50 10.93
C CYS A 321 -3.07 1.95 10.76
N VAL A 322 -2.97 2.77 11.80
CA VAL A 322 -3.20 4.22 11.69
C VAL A 322 -2.19 4.84 10.71
N ALA A 323 -0.91 4.49 10.81
CA ALA A 323 0.12 4.98 9.89
C ALA A 323 -0.11 4.55 8.43
N VAL A 324 -0.60 3.31 8.20
CA VAL A 324 -1.03 2.83 6.88
C VAL A 324 -2.23 3.63 6.38
N ALA A 325 -3.26 3.85 7.20
CA ALA A 325 -4.44 4.64 6.83
C ALA A 325 -4.06 6.08 6.44
N LEU A 326 -3.19 6.73 7.22
CA LEU A 326 -2.62 8.04 6.87
C LEU A 326 -1.81 7.97 5.56
N GLY A 327 -1.13 6.86 5.29
CA GLY A 327 -0.41 6.66 4.04
C GLY A 327 -1.33 6.55 2.82
N VAL A 328 -2.45 5.86 2.96
CA VAL A 328 -3.49 5.80 1.92
C VAL A 328 -4.08 7.19 1.67
N ALA A 329 -4.39 7.95 2.72
CA ALA A 329 -4.90 9.31 2.60
C ALA A 329 -3.88 10.26 1.94
N LEU A 330 -2.62 10.20 2.37
CA LEU A 330 -1.50 10.95 1.76
C LEU A 330 -1.35 10.67 0.26
N GLY A 331 -1.56 9.43 -0.18
CA GLY A 331 -1.48 9.06 -1.59
C GLY A 331 -2.53 9.74 -2.47
N GLY A 332 -3.65 10.20 -1.89
CA GLY A 332 -4.67 11.00 -2.57
C GLY A 332 -4.50 12.51 -2.43
N THR A 333 -3.55 12.97 -1.60
CA THR A 333 -3.32 14.41 -1.38
C THR A 333 -2.29 14.94 -2.38
N PRO A 334 -2.60 15.97 -3.19
CA PRO A 334 -1.61 16.57 -4.08
C PRO A 334 -0.40 17.10 -3.30
N PRO A 335 0.85 16.86 -3.76
CA PRO A 335 2.01 17.52 -3.17
C PRO A 335 1.93 19.05 -3.40
N PRO A 336 2.52 19.87 -2.51
CA PRO A 336 2.51 21.31 -2.65
C PRO A 336 3.25 21.75 -3.92
N ASP A 337 2.74 22.79 -4.59
CA ASP A 337 3.32 23.33 -5.81
C ASP A 337 4.76 23.80 -5.55
N THR A 338 5.75 23.08 -6.03
CA THR A 338 7.17 23.42 -5.87
C THR A 338 7.63 24.55 -6.79
N GLY A 339 6.71 25.18 -7.54
CA GLY A 339 7.02 26.26 -8.49
C GLY A 339 7.82 25.81 -9.72
N VAL A 340 8.21 24.52 -9.81
CA VAL A 340 8.89 23.95 -10.97
C VAL A 340 7.84 23.47 -11.98
N SER A 341 7.11 24.42 -12.56
CA SER A 341 6.25 24.15 -13.71
C SER A 341 7.12 23.89 -14.93
N SER A 342 7.21 22.63 -15.38
CA SER A 342 7.76 22.26 -16.70
C SER A 342 6.70 22.24 -17.81
N SER A 343 5.50 22.78 -17.55
CA SER A 343 4.63 23.22 -18.64
C SER A 343 4.90 24.70 -18.89
N PRO A 344 5.22 25.13 -20.13
CA PRO A 344 5.19 26.55 -20.44
C PRO A 344 3.81 27.08 -20.04
N PRO A 345 3.71 28.31 -19.50
CA PRO A 345 2.42 28.90 -19.24
C PRO A 345 1.63 28.80 -20.55
N VAL A 346 0.46 28.13 -20.51
CA VAL A 346 -0.48 28.21 -21.62
C VAL A 346 -0.80 29.69 -21.74
N ASP A 347 -0.19 30.32 -22.74
CA ASP A 347 -0.39 31.72 -23.00
C ASP A 347 -1.85 31.89 -23.41
N ARG A 348 -2.63 32.44 -22.47
CA ARG A 348 -4.06 32.69 -22.64
C ARG A 348 -4.31 33.68 -23.79
N SER A 349 -3.28 34.33 -24.33
CA SER A 349 -3.37 35.13 -25.56
C SER A 349 -3.71 34.28 -26.80
N VAL A 350 -3.19 33.05 -26.90
CA VAL A 350 -3.36 32.16 -28.07
C VAL A 350 -4.79 31.61 -28.18
N LEU A 351 -5.45 31.39 -27.03
CA LEU A 351 -6.86 31.01 -26.98
C LEU A 351 -7.81 32.18 -27.31
N ASN A 352 -7.36 33.42 -27.10
CA ASN A 352 -8.17 34.60 -27.39
C ASN A 352 -8.05 35.04 -28.87
N ASP A 353 -6.89 34.83 -29.49
CA ASP A 353 -6.67 35.10 -30.91
C ASP A 353 -7.35 34.08 -31.83
N SER A 354 -7.43 32.81 -31.43
CA SER A 354 -8.19 31.79 -32.15
C SER A 354 -9.71 32.02 -32.12
N ALA A 355 -10.22 32.58 -31.02
CA ALA A 355 -11.63 33.00 -30.91
C ALA A 355 -11.95 34.26 -31.73
N ARG A 356 -10.99 35.17 -31.94
CA ARG A 356 -11.13 36.36 -32.79
C ARG A 356 -10.94 36.05 -34.28
N GLY A 357 -9.99 35.19 -34.64
CA GLY A 357 -9.74 34.77 -36.02
C GLY A 357 -10.86 33.91 -36.62
N GLY A 358 -11.46 33.02 -35.81
CA GLY A 358 -12.57 32.17 -36.25
C GLY A 358 -13.86 32.93 -36.60
N ARG A 359 -14.09 34.10 -35.99
CA ARG A 359 -15.25 34.95 -36.30
C ARG A 359 -15.08 35.78 -37.58
N ALA A 360 -13.85 36.11 -37.98
CA ALA A 360 -13.58 36.82 -39.24
C ALA A 360 -13.65 35.89 -40.46
N ALA A 361 -13.20 34.64 -40.34
CA ALA A 361 -13.22 33.67 -41.44
C ALA A 361 -14.64 33.19 -41.81
N LEU A 362 -15.57 33.16 -40.84
CA LEU A 362 -16.96 32.75 -41.08
C LEU A 362 -17.83 33.83 -41.76
N VAL A 363 -17.34 35.07 -41.87
CA VAL A 363 -18.04 36.17 -42.55
C VAL A 363 -17.55 36.38 -43.99
N LEU A 364 -16.34 35.91 -44.35
CA LEU A 364 -15.77 36.10 -45.70
C LEU A 364 -15.92 34.90 -46.65
N GLY A 365 -16.39 33.73 -46.18
CA GLY A 365 -16.50 32.51 -46.98
C GLY A 365 -17.74 32.38 -47.89
N ARG A 366 -18.48 33.47 -48.17
CA ARG A 366 -19.76 33.39 -48.92
C ARG A 366 -19.86 34.18 -50.23
N LEU A 367 -18.78 34.74 -50.78
CA LEU A 367 -18.84 35.43 -52.08
C LEU A 367 -17.68 35.07 -53.00
N SER A 368 -18.02 34.66 -54.23
CA SER A 368 -17.21 34.48 -55.47
C SER A 368 -16.19 33.32 -55.46
N GLY A 369 -16.10 32.37 -56.40
CA GLY A 369 -16.57 32.14 -57.77
C GLY A 369 -15.49 31.25 -58.46
N PRO A 370 -15.78 30.39 -59.45
CA PRO A 370 -14.81 29.39 -59.94
C PRO A 370 -13.70 30.00 -60.83
N PRO A 371 -12.49 29.39 -60.89
CA PRO A 371 -11.35 29.94 -61.63
C PRO A 371 -11.45 29.71 -63.16
N PRO A 372 -10.89 30.60 -64.00
CA PRO A 372 -10.90 30.44 -65.45
C PRO A 372 -9.74 29.56 -65.95
N ILE A 373 -10.03 28.79 -67.00
CA ILE A 373 -9.09 28.01 -67.82
C ILE A 373 -8.44 28.96 -68.83
N LEU A 374 -7.11 28.95 -68.97
CA LEU A 374 -6.43 29.52 -70.14
C LEU A 374 -5.32 28.61 -70.67
N HIS A 375 -5.42 28.37 -71.98
CA HIS A 375 -4.53 27.63 -72.87
C HIS A 375 -3.27 28.44 -73.25
N SER A 376 -2.16 27.69 -73.38
CA SER A 376 -1.02 27.79 -74.33
C SER A 376 -0.44 29.17 -74.73
N ARG A 377 0.90 29.24 -74.67
CA ARG A 377 1.75 29.25 -75.86
C ARG A 377 3.02 28.44 -75.62
#